data_AF-A0A2J0L381-F1
#
_entry.id   AF-A0A2J0L381-F1
#
_cell.length_a   1.000
_cell.length_b   1.000
_cell.length_c   1.000
_cell.angle_alpha   90.00
_cell.angle_beta   90.00
_cell.angle_gamma   90.00
#
_symmetry.space_group_name_H-M   'P 1'
#
loop_
_entity.id
_entity.type
_entity.pdbx_description
1 polymer ?
#
loop_
_entity_poly.entity_id
_entity_poly.type
_entity_poly.pdbx_seq_one_letter_code
_entity_poly.pdbx_strand_id
1 'polypeptide(L)' 'MLLNSEVAYMKEKYYSVAQTAQLLGISKQTLVRYENKKLFPAARRNALNSWREYTEEDIKRLRAIMGRTR' A
#
# COMPACT_ATOMS: atom_id res chain seq x y z
N MET A 1 37.07 4.68 3.77
CA MET A 1 36.19 5.69 3.13
C MET A 1 35.02 4.94 2.53
N LEU A 2 33.94 4.78 3.30
CA LEU A 2 32.75 4.05 2.82
C LEU A 2 31.91 5.03 2.00
N LEU A 3 31.55 4.64 0.78
CA LEU A 3 30.81 5.44 -0.18
C LEU A 3 29.42 5.79 0.38
N ASN A 4 29.24 7.08 0.69
CA ASN A 4 27.96 7.68 1.12
C ASN A 4 26.81 7.56 0.09
N SER A 5 27.01 6.82 -1.01
CA SER A 5 26.00 6.56 -2.05
C SER A 5 25.20 5.27 -1.83
N GLU A 6 25.63 4.35 -0.95
CA GLU A 6 24.87 3.13 -0.63
C GLU A 6 23.81 3.34 0.46
N VAL A 7 23.83 4.47 1.16
CA VAL A 7 22.65 4.96 1.89
C VAL A 7 21.73 5.63 0.87
N ALA A 8 21.43 4.92 -0.22
CA ALA A 8 20.38 5.23 -1.15
C ALA A 8 19.08 5.14 -0.36
N TYR A 9 18.73 6.26 0.27
CA TYR A 9 17.42 6.77 0.62
C TYR A 9 16.28 5.83 0.20
N MET A 10 16.15 4.67 0.86
CA MET A 10 15.01 3.78 0.74
C MET A 10 13.90 4.40 1.57
N LYS A 11 13.43 5.57 1.09
CA LYS A 11 12.19 6.15 1.56
C LYS A 11 11.14 5.12 1.16
N GLU A 12 10.65 4.34 2.13
CA GLU A 12 9.58 3.39 1.90
C GLU A 12 8.50 4.10 1.07
N LYS A 13 8.24 3.58 -0.13
CA LYS A 13 7.33 4.22 -1.04
C LYS A 13 5.91 3.97 -0.55
N TYR A 14 5.31 5.02 0.01
CA TYR A 14 3.93 5.00 0.43
C TYR A 14 3.01 5.40 -0.73
N TYR A 15 1.94 4.63 -0.88
CA TYR A 15 0.88 4.84 -1.83
C TYR A 15 -0.37 5.28 -1.09
N SER A 16 -1.06 6.28 -1.64
CA SER A 16 -2.39 6.66 -1.19
C SER A 16 -3.43 5.61 -1.60
N VAL A 17 -4.61 5.65 -0.97
CA VAL A 17 -5.80 4.85 -1.38
C VAL A 17 -6.05 4.91 -2.89
N ALA A 18 -5.88 6.10 -3.48
CA ALA A 18 -6.10 6.31 -4.91
C ALA A 18 -5.11 5.52 -5.77
N GLN A 19 -3.83 5.60 -5.43
CA GLN A 19 -2.77 4.89 -6.15
C GLN A 19 -2.87 3.37 -5.93
N THR A 20 -3.10 2.94 -4.69
CA THR A 20 -3.30 1.52 -4.36
C THR A 20 -4.47 0.92 -5.14
N ALA A 21 -5.61 1.63 -5.21
CA ALA A 21 -6.76 1.18 -5.99
C ALA A 21 -6.45 1.04 -7.48
N GLN A 22 -5.73 2.01 -8.07
CA GLN A 22 -5.27 1.92 -9.46
C GLN A 22 -4.35 0.72 -9.68
N LEU A 23 -3.37 0.52 -8.79
CA LEU A 23 -2.43 -0.60 -8.90
C LEU A 23 -3.15 -1.96 -8.81
N LEU A 24 -4.14 -2.08 -7.93
CA LEU A 24 -4.93 -3.30 -7.75
C LEU A 24 -5.99 -3.51 -8.85
N GLY A 25 -6.26 -2.50 -9.69
CA GLY A 25 -7.32 -2.56 -10.69
C GLY A 25 -8.71 -2.64 -10.06
N ILE A 26 -8.96 -1.85 -9.01
CA ILE A 26 -10.27 -1.74 -8.34
C ILE A 26 -10.61 -0.27 -8.08
N SER A 27 -11.87 0.01 -7.73
CA SER A 27 -12.26 1.37 -7.31
C SER A 27 -11.78 1.69 -5.89
N LYS A 28 -11.61 2.98 -5.57
CA LYS A 28 -11.30 3.43 -4.19
C LYS A 28 -12.35 2.96 -3.19
N GLN A 29 -13.63 2.99 -3.58
CA GLN A 29 -14.74 2.53 -2.75
C GLN A 29 -14.64 1.03 -2.47
N THR A 30 -14.27 0.23 -3.47
CA THR A 30 -14.06 -1.22 -3.31
C THR A 30 -12.94 -1.50 -2.33
N LEU A 31 -11.81 -0.78 -2.43
CA LEU A 31 -10.68 -0.90 -1.51
C LEU A 31 -11.13 -0.66 -0.06
N VAL A 32 -11.79 0.46 0.22
CA VAL A 32 -12.29 0.80 1.57
C VAL A 32 -13.36 -0.19 2.04
N ARG A 33 -14.26 -0.64 1.15
CA ARG A 33 -15.28 -1.64 1.49
C ARG A 33 -14.64 -2.96 1.91
N TYR A 34 -13.57 -3.39 1.24
CA TYR A 34 -12.85 -4.61 1.58
C TYR A 34 -12.10 -4.49 2.91
N GLU A 35 -11.52 -3.33 3.21
CA GLU A 35 -10.96 -3.04 4.55
C GLU A 35 -12.05 -3.14 5.63
N ASN A 36 -13.18 -2.46 5.44
CA ASN A 36 -14.28 -2.43 6.42
C ASN A 36 -14.89 -3.82 6.65
N LYS A 37 -14.94 -4.65 5.60
CA LYS A 37 -15.39 -6.05 5.67
C LYS A 37 -14.32 -7.01 6.21
N LYS A 38 -13.13 -6.52 6.58
CA LYS A 38 -11.98 -7.32 7.02
C LYS A 38 -11.51 -8.36 6.00
N LEU A 39 -11.86 -8.18 4.71
CA LEU A 39 -11.30 -8.96 3.62
C LEU A 39 -9.86 -8.51 3.34
N PHE A 40 -9.64 -7.19 3.39
CA PHE A 40 -8.31 -6.61 3.37
C PHE A 40 -7.87 -6.24 4.79
N PRO A 41 -6.57 -6.38 5.12
CA PRO A 41 -6.03 -5.81 6.34
C PRO A 41 -6.25 -4.29 6.35
N ALA A 42 -6.41 -3.72 7.54
CA ALA A 42 -6.56 -2.28 7.68
C ALA A 42 -5.29 -1.55 7.23
N ALA A 43 -5.41 -0.52 6.38
CA ALA A 43 -4.28 0.31 6.01
C ALA A 43 -3.62 0.98 7.22
N ARG A 44 -2.31 1.17 7.11
CA ARG A 44 -1.58 2.05 8.03
C ARG A 44 -2.10 3.47 7.89
N ARG A 45 -2.07 4.20 9.00
CA ARG A 45 -2.39 5.62 9.02
C ARG A 45 -1.13 6.41 9.27
N ASN A 46 -0.87 7.39 8.41
CA ASN A 46 0.22 8.33 8.62
C ASN A 46 0.00 9.07 9.95
N ALA A 47 1.01 9.12 10.81
CA ALA A 47 0.92 9.77 12.11
C ALA A 47 0.66 11.29 12.03
N LEU A 48 1.04 11.93 10.92
CA LEU A 48 0.98 13.38 10.76
C LEU A 48 -0.37 13.88 10.21
N ASN A 49 -1.02 13.10 9.34
CA ASN A 49 -2.28 13.53 8.69
C ASN A 49 -3.42 12.49 8.77
N SER A 50 -3.19 11.35 9.43
CA SER A 50 -4.15 10.23 9.55
C SER A 50 -4.64 9.65 8.22
N TRP A 51 -3.95 9.91 7.11
CA TRP A 51 -4.29 9.36 5.80
C TRP A 51 -3.90 7.89 5.71
N ARG A 52 -4.66 7.13 4.91
CA ARG A 52 -4.36 5.73 4.64
C ARG A 52 -3.18 5.61 3.69
N GLU A 53 -2.17 4.89 4.15
CA GLU A 53 -0.94 4.63 3.42
C GLU A 53 -0.71 3.13 3.28
N TYR A 54 -0.19 2.77 2.12
CA TYR A 54 0.12 1.40 1.75
C TYR A 54 1.56 1.36 1.24
N THR A 55 2.29 0.31 1.56
CA THR A 55 3.59 0.04 0.93
C THR A 55 3.44 -0.92 -0.24
N GLU A 56 4.54 -1.12 -0.96
CA GLU A 56 4.64 -2.15 -1.99
C GLU A 56 4.29 -3.55 -1.44
N GLU A 57 4.72 -3.88 -0.22
CA GLU A 57 4.39 -5.15 0.42
C GLU A 57 2.89 -5.28 0.72
N ASP A 58 2.24 -4.19 1.15
CA ASP A 58 0.79 -4.16 1.30
C ASP A 58 0.11 -4.46 -0.04
N ILE A 59 0.55 -3.82 -1.13
CA ILE A 59 0.00 -4.05 -2.47
C ILE A 59 0.17 -5.51 -2.91
N LYS A 60 1.35 -6.11 -2.71
CA LYS A 60 1.60 -7.53 -3.03
C LYS A 60 0.66 -8.45 -2.25
N ARG A 61 0.50 -8.21 -0.95
CA ARG A 61 -0.41 -8.97 -0.09
C ARG A 61 -1.87 -8.82 -0.53
N LEU A 62 -2.29 -7.60 -0.86
CA LEU A 62 -3.64 -7.34 -1.36
C LEU A 62 -3.90 -8.05 -2.70
N ARG A 63 -2.93 -8.08 -3.63
CA ARG A 63 -3.04 -8.85 -4.88
C ARG A 63 -3.21 -10.35 -4.62
N ALA A 64 -2.46 -10.90 -3.66
CA ALA A 64 -2.57 -12.30 -3.29
C ALA A 64 -3.96 -12.64 -2.72
N ILE A 65 -4.51 -11.79 -1.85
CA ILE A 65 -5.88 -11.96 -1.32
C ILE A 65 -6.93 -11.93 -2.44
N MET A 66 -6.72 -11.10 -3.47
CA MET A 66 -7.61 -11.05 -4.63
C MET A 66 -7.52 -12.27 -5.55
N GLY A 67 -6.57 -13.19 -5.33
CA GLY A 67 -6.30 -14.31 -6.24
C GLY A 67 -5.73 -13.86 -7.59
N ARG A 68 -5.10 -12.68 -7.66
CA ARG A 68 -4.53 -12.11 -8.88
C ARG A 68 -3.01 -12.34 -8.98
N THR A 69 -2.55 -13.50 -8.53
CA THR A 69 -1.18 -13.97 -8.81
C THR A 69 -1.13 -14.33 -10.30
N ARG A 70 -0.58 -13.44 -11.11
CA ARG A 70 -0.14 -13.73 -12.49
C ARG A 70 1.36 -13.57 -12.55
#